data_AF-A0A0J8R1D7-F1
#
_entry.id   AF-A0A0J8R1D7-F1
#
_cell.length_a   1.000
_cell.length_b   1.000
_cell.length_c   1.000
_cell.angle_alpha   90.00
_cell.angle_beta   90.00
_cell.angle_gamma   90.00
#
_symmetry.space_group_name_H-M   'P 1'
#
loop_
_entity.id
_entity.type
_entity.pdbx_description
1 polymer ?
#
loop_
_entity_poly.entity_id
_entity_poly.type
_entity_poly.pdbx_seq_one_letter_code
_entity_poly.pdbx_strand_id
1 'polypeptide(L)' 'MAPKIAIVFYSMYGHILKLAEAEKRGIEAAGGTADLYQIEETLSDEVLAKMHAPAKSNHPIAASENL' A
#
# COMPACT_ATOMS: atom_id res chain seq x y z
N MET A 1 -12.22 -21.37 7.78
CA MET A 1 -10.85 -20.80 7.80
C MET A 1 -11.00 -19.30 7.63
N ALA A 2 -10.36 -18.48 8.47
CA ALA A 2 -10.39 -17.02 8.29
C ALA A 2 -9.66 -16.63 6.98
N PRO A 3 -10.19 -15.72 6.16
CA PRO A 3 -9.56 -15.32 4.91
C PRO A 3 -8.24 -14.57 5.18
N LYS A 4 -7.24 -14.85 4.35
CA LYS A 4 -5.97 -14.09 4.28
C LYS A 4 -5.98 -13.27 3.02
N ILE A 5 -5.76 -11.97 3.13
CA ILE A 5 -5.90 -11.01 2.03
C ILE A 5 -4.60 -10.21 1.88
N ALA A 6 -4.12 -10.06 0.66
CA ALA A 6 -3.09 -9.09 0.32
C ALA A 6 -3.76 -7.85 -0.29
N ILE A 7 -3.58 -6.69 0.32
CA ILE A 7 -3.98 -5.40 -0.24
C ILE A 7 -2.76 -4.82 -0.96
N VAL A 8 -2.78 -4.91 -2.28
CA VAL A 8 -1.74 -4.36 -3.15
C VAL A 8 -2.17 -2.97 -3.60
N PHE A 9 -1.37 -1.94 -3.30
CA PHE A 9 -1.75 -0.55 -3.57
C PHE A 9 -0.59 0.30 -4.10
N TYR A 10 -0.94 1.40 -4.76
CA TYR A 10 -0.02 2.48 -5.08
C TYR A 10 -0.57 3.79 -4.52
N SER A 11 0.29 4.62 -3.94
CA SER A 11 -0.08 5.98 -3.56
C SER A 11 1.07 6.96 -3.78
N MET A 12 0.81 8.01 -4.56
CA MET A 12 1.74 9.12 -4.70
C MET A 12 1.57 10.13 -3.57
N TYR A 13 0.34 10.61 -3.34
CA TYR A 13 0.04 11.64 -2.33
C TYR A 13 -0.53 11.08 -1.01
N GLY A 14 -0.48 9.78 -0.80
CA GLY A 14 -0.90 9.13 0.45
C GLY A 14 -2.41 8.93 0.65
N HIS A 15 -3.28 9.45 -0.21
CA HIS A 15 -4.73 9.24 -0.07
C HIS A 15 -5.13 7.76 -0.21
N ILE A 16 -4.54 7.06 -1.18
CA ILE A 16 -4.80 5.62 -1.38
C ILE A 16 -4.21 4.80 -0.23
N LEU A 17 -3.08 5.20 0.35
CA LEU A 17 -2.55 4.55 1.55
C LEU A 17 -3.58 4.62 2.70
N LYS A 18 -4.14 5.81 2.97
CA LYS A 18 -5.17 5.96 4.01
C LYS A 18 -6.41 5.10 3.76
N LEU A 19 -6.81 4.94 2.49
CA LEU A 19 -7.89 4.03 2.10
C LEU A 19 -7.50 2.56 2.33
N ALA A 20 -6.32 2.14 1.89
CA ALA A 20 -5.83 0.78 2.05
C ALA A 20 -5.73 0.37 3.53
N GLU A 21 -5.29 1.28 4.41
CA GLU A 21 -5.30 1.08 5.86
C GLU A 21 -6.73 0.96 6.42
N ALA A 22 -7.71 1.70 5.88
CA ALA A 22 -9.10 1.59 6.28
C ALA A 22 -9.71 0.24 5.85
N GLU A 23 -9.44 -0.20 4.63
CA GLU A 23 -9.85 -1.52 4.13
C GLU A 23 -9.25 -2.64 4.98
N LYS A 24 -7.95 -2.56 5.32
CA LYS A 24 -7.28 -3.48 6.25
C LYS A 24 -8.03 -3.57 7.58
N ARG A 25 -8.33 -2.44 8.21
CA ARG A 25 -9.09 -2.41 9.47
C ARG A 25 -10.47 -3.05 9.32
N GLY A 26 -11.16 -2.83 8.21
CA GLY A 26 -12.45 -3.45 7.91
C GLY A 26 -12.37 -4.97 7.80
N ILE A 27 -11.36 -5.50 7.10
CA ILE A 27 -11.12 -6.93 6.96
C ILE A 27 -10.81 -7.58 8.32
N GLU A 28 -9.93 -6.96 9.11
CA GLU A 28 -9.56 -7.45 10.44
C GLU A 28 -10.76 -7.45 11.39
N ALA A 29 -11.61 -6.41 11.35
CA ALA A 29 -12.84 -6.34 12.12
C ALA A 29 -13.86 -7.43 11.75
N ALA A 30 -13.86 -7.89 10.48
CA ALA A 30 -14.67 -9.01 10.00
C ALA A 30 -14.06 -10.40 10.31
N GLY A 31 -12.94 -10.46 11.03
CA GLY A 31 -12.26 -11.71 11.40
C GLY A 31 -11.32 -12.28 10.34
N GLY A 32 -10.99 -11.49 9.31
CA GLY A 32 -9.93 -11.80 8.34
C GLY A 32 -8.56 -11.33 8.79
N THR A 33 -7.54 -11.58 7.96
CA THR A 33 -6.19 -11.01 8.10
C THR A 33 -5.81 -10.32 6.81
N ALA A 34 -5.16 -9.16 6.90
CA ALA A 34 -4.73 -8.40 5.73
C ALA A 34 -3.33 -7.82 5.86
N ASP A 35 -2.52 -8.02 4.82
CA ASP A 35 -1.20 -7.44 4.67
C ASP A 35 -1.21 -6.37 3.57
N LEU A 36 -0.43 -5.30 3.76
CA LEU A 36 -0.33 -4.18 2.83
C LEU A 36 0.98 -4.28 2.05
N TYR A 37 0.90 -4.27 0.73
CA TYR A 37 2.04 -4.26 -0.17
C TYR A 37 1.97 -3.07 -1.13
N GLN A 38 3.08 -2.38 -1.31
CA GLN A 38 3.17 -1.21 -2.18
C GLN A 38 3.65 -1.63 -3.58
N ILE A 39 3.05 -1.09 -4.64
CA ILE A 39 3.65 -1.15 -5.98
C ILE A 39 4.87 -0.22 -6.04
N GLU A 40 5.92 -0.67 -6.73
CA GLU A 40 7.13 0.12 -6.96
C GLU A 40 6.79 1.43 -7.71
N GLU A 41 7.43 2.53 -7.27
CA GLU A 41 7.29 3.81 -7.94
C GLU A 41 8.13 3.83 -9.23
N THR A 42 7.55 4.35 -10.30
CA THR A 42 8.20 4.38 -11.63
C THR A 42 8.76 5.75 -11.97
N LEU A 43 8.31 6.80 -11.29
CA LEU A 43 8.84 8.16 -11.44
C LEU A 43 10.14 8.32 -10.65
N SER A 44 11.08 9.08 -11.21
CA SER A 44 12.31 9.43 -10.49
C SER A 44 12.04 10.42 -9.35
N ASP A 45 12.95 10.45 -8.37
CA ASP A 45 12.89 11.39 -7.25
C ASP A 45 12.83 12.86 -7.70
N GLU A 46 13.50 13.22 -8.80
CA GLU A 46 13.44 14.57 -9.37
C GLU A 46 12.02 14.94 -9.84
N VAL A 47 11.35 14.01 -10.52
CA VAL A 47 9.97 14.22 -11.01
C VAL A 47 9.01 14.31 -9.82
N LEU A 48 9.15 13.41 -8.83
CA LEU A 48 8.35 13.42 -7.62
C LEU A 48 8.51 14.73 -6.82
N ALA A 49 9.74 15.23 -6.72
CA ALA A 49 10.03 16.52 -6.09
C ALA A 49 9.33 17.68 -6.80
N LYS A 50 9.36 17.73 -8.14
CA LYS A 50 8.64 18.73 -8.95
C LYS A 50 7.13 18.64 -8.81
N MET A 51 6.60 17.44 -8.55
CA MET A 51 5.18 17.20 -8.29
C MET A 51 4.78 17.49 -6.84
N HIS A 52 5.72 17.87 -5.98
CA HIS A 52 5.52 18.05 -4.54
C HIS A 52 4.94 16.78 -3.87
N ALA A 53 5.36 15.60 -4.35
CA ALA A 53 4.97 14.35 -3.74
C ALA A 53 5.59 14.22 -2.33
N PRO A 54 4.83 13.74 -1.33
CA PRO A 54 5.37 13.45 -0.01
C PRO A 54 6.32 12.24 -0.04
N ALA A 55 7.03 12.02 1.05
CA ALA A 55 7.83 10.80 1.24
C ALA A 55 6.95 9.54 1.13
N LYS A 56 7.53 8.47 0.58
CA LYS A 56 6.86 7.18 0.44
C LYS A 56 6.67 6.48 1.78
N SER A 57 5.71 5.56 1.81
CA SER A 57 5.46 4.72 2.98
C SER A 57 6.53 3.63 3.12
N ASN A 58 6.68 3.08 4.33
CA ASN A 58 7.62 1.99 4.61
C ASN A 58 7.01 0.59 4.39
N HIS A 59 5.91 0.48 3.64
CA HIS A 59 5.31 -0.81 3.32
C HIS A 59 6.19 -1.60 2.34
N PRO A 60 6.24 -2.94 2.46
CA PRO A 60 7.03 -3.78 1.57
C PRO A 60 6.56 -3.64 0.13
N ILE A 61 7.50 -3.67 -0.83
CA ILE A 61 7.17 -3.69 -2.25
C ILE A 61 6.56 -5.04 -2.61
N ALA A 62 5.47 -5.03 -3.36
CA ALA A 62 4.83 -6.22 -3.91
C ALA A 62 5.77 -6.92 -4.91
N ALA A 63 6.20 -8.14 -4.58
CA ALA A 63 7.08 -8.96 -5.38
C ALA A 63 6.60 -10.43 -5.38
N SER A 64 7.03 -11.23 -6.34
CA SER A 64 6.54 -12.61 -6.50
C SER A 64 6.84 -13.51 -5.30
N GLU A 65 7.84 -13.17 -4.50
CA GLU A 65 8.24 -13.89 -3.29
C GLU A 65 7.41 -13.56 -2.04
N ASN A 66 6.65 -12.45 -2.03
CA ASN A 66 5.93 -11.97 -0.85
C ASN A 66 4.40 -11.81 -1.06
N LEU A 67 3.88 -12.27 -2.19
CA LEU A 67 2.45 -12.38 -2.52
C LEU A 67 2.01 -13.84 -2.64
#